data_AF-S7U675-F1
#
_entry.id   AF-S7U675-F1
#
_cell.length_a   1.000
_cell.length_b   1.000
_cell.length_c   1.000
_cell.angle_alpha   90.00
_cell.angle_beta   90.00
_cell.angle_gamma   90.00
#
_symmetry.space_group_name_H-M   'P 1'
#
loop_
_entity.id
_entity.type
_entity.pdbx_description
1 polymer ?
#
loop_
_entity_poly.entity_id
_entity_poly.type
_entity_poly.pdbx_seq_one_letter_code
_entity_poly.pdbx_strand_id
1 'polypeptide(L)' 'MIGFFFTNEPVVNYETAKTSDLELFAAYYREMANEGIFLPPSQFEGLFLSTAHSDDDIEYTIAAAERVFARLRG' A
#
# COMPACT_ATOMS: atom_id res chain seq x y z
N MET A 1 -0.51 -13.08 2.57
CA MET A 1 -0.25 -12.12 1.47
C MET A 1 -1.47 -11.22 1.39
N ILE A 2 -1.26 -9.91 1.44
CA ILE A 2 -2.32 -8.90 1.35
C ILE A 2 -1.98 -8.00 0.17
N GLY A 3 -2.97 -7.65 -0.67
CA GLY A 3 -2.76 -6.74 -1.80
C GLY A 3 -3.90 -5.74 -1.89
N PHE A 4 -3.60 -4.57 -2.43
CA PHE A 4 -4.57 -3.51 -2.70
C PHE A 4 -4.21 -2.87 -4.03
N PHE A 5 -5.20 -2.31 -4.73
CA PHE A 5 -5.04 -1.66 -6.02
C PHE A 5 -5.67 -0.28 -5.98
N PHE A 6 -4.95 0.75 -6.42
CA PHE A 6 -5.49 2.11 -6.50
C PHE A 6 -6.27 2.32 -7.80
N THR A 7 -7.44 1.69 -7.89
CA THR A 7 -8.37 1.86 -9.01
C THR A 7 -9.81 1.93 -8.50
N ASN A 8 -10.70 2.52 -9.30
CA ASN A 8 -12.14 2.52 -9.06
C ASN A 8 -12.85 1.29 -9.65
N GLU A 9 -12.10 0.38 -10.28
CA GLU A 9 -12.64 -0.84 -10.90
C GLU A 9 -12.47 -2.07 -9.98
N PRO A 10 -13.42 -3.03 -9.99
CA PRO A 10 -13.21 -4.33 -9.37
C PRO A 10 -12.04 -5.07 -10.02
N VAL A 11 -10.98 -5.34 -9.24
CA VAL A 11 -9.81 -6.07 -9.72
C VAL A 11 -10.03 -7.58 -9.62
N VAL A 12 -10.31 -8.22 -10.77
CA VAL A 12 -10.57 -9.67 -10.87
C VAL A 12 -9.62 -10.37 -11.84
N ASN A 13 -8.78 -9.61 -12.54
CA ASN A 13 -7.81 -10.10 -13.51
C ASN A 13 -6.71 -9.06 -13.76
N TYR A 14 -5.75 -9.40 -14.61
CA TYR A 14 -4.62 -8.53 -14.93
C TYR A 14 -5.04 -7.22 -15.63
N GLU A 15 -6.02 -7.28 -16.54
CA GLU A 15 -6.46 -6.08 -17.26
C GLU A 15 -7.12 -5.06 -16.33
N THR A 16 -7.93 -5.51 -15.38
CA THR A 16 -8.52 -4.65 -14.35
C THR A 16 -7.46 -4.14 -13.37
N ALA A 17 -6.48 -4.96 -12.99
CA ALA A 17 -5.36 -4.52 -12.14
C ALA A 17 -4.55 -3.39 -12.77
N LYS A 18 -4.30 -3.44 -14.09
CA LYS A 18 -3.55 -2.41 -14.84
C LYS A 18 -4.22 -1.03 -14.86
N THR A 19 -5.49 -0.93 -14.49
CA THR A 19 -6.18 0.37 -14.38
C THR A 19 -5.77 1.17 -13.13
N SER A 20 -4.90 0.60 -12.28
CA SER A 20 -4.41 1.27 -11.08
C SER A 20 -3.64 2.56 -11.37
N ASP A 21 -3.87 3.57 -10.56
CA ASP A 21 -3.14 4.84 -10.55
C ASP A 21 -1.73 4.62 -9.99
N LEU A 22 -0.76 4.52 -10.90
CA LEU A 22 0.64 4.29 -10.56
C LEU A 22 1.34 5.53 -9.98
N GLU A 23 0.84 6.73 -10.27
CA GLU A 23 1.38 7.97 -9.71
C GLU A 23 0.97 8.09 -8.24
N LEU A 24 -0.29 7.80 -7.93
CA LEU A 24 -0.78 7.69 -6.56
C LEU A 24 -0.05 6.58 -5.79
N PHE A 25 0.17 5.41 -6.41
CA PHE A 25 0.95 4.34 -5.78
C PHE A 25 2.38 4.79 -5.47
N ALA A 26 3.05 5.45 -6.42
CA ALA A 26 4.41 5.93 -6.21
C ALA A 26 4.48 6.98 -5.08
N ALA A 27 3.48 7.85 -4.96
CA ALA A 27 3.39 8.81 -3.86
C ALA A 27 3.14 8.11 -2.51
N TYR A 28 2.19 7.19 -2.46
CA TYR A 28 1.90 6.36 -1.29
C TYR A 28 3.13 5.57 -0.83
N TYR A 29 3.83 4.91 -1.74
CA TYR A 29 5.05 4.15 -1.45
C TYR A 29 6.13 5.02 -0.79
N ARG A 30 6.42 6.20 -1.36
CA ARG A 30 7.42 7.13 -0.80
C ARG A 30 7.02 7.60 0.61
N GLU A 31 5.77 7.94 0.80
CA GLU A 31 5.28 8.42 2.08
C GLU A 31 5.23 7.32 3.15
N MET A 32 4.87 6.08 2.78
CA MET A 32 4.96 4.93 3.67
C MET A 32 6.43 4.65 4.07
N ALA A 33 7.36 4.77 3.13
CA ALA A 33 8.79 4.66 3.44
C ALA A 33 9.27 5.77 4.38
N ASN A 34 8.76 7.00 4.25
CA ASN A 34 9.04 8.10 5.19
C ASN A 34 8.47 7.84 6.60
N GLU A 35 7.37 7.09 6.72
CA GLU A 35 6.84 6.57 7.99
C GLU A 35 7.60 5.33 8.50
N GLY A 36 8.67 4.90 7.83
CA GLY A 36 9.47 3.73 8.23
C GLY A 36 8.86 2.38 7.84
N ILE A 37 7.85 2.35 6.97
CA ILE A 37 7.25 1.12 6.46
C ILE A 37 7.81 0.79 5.08
N PHE A 38 8.59 -0.29 4.99
CA PHE A 38 9.11 -0.78 3.71
C PHE A 38 8.10 -1.72 3.04
N LEU A 39 7.39 -1.20 2.04
CA LEU A 39 6.49 -1.97 1.20
C LEU A 39 7.22 -2.52 -0.04
N PRO A 40 6.65 -3.49 -0.76
CA PRO A 40 7.10 -3.82 -2.11
C PRO A 40 6.97 -2.59 -3.05
N PRO A 41 8.00 -2.24 -3.84
CA PRO A 41 7.99 -1.06 -4.72
C PRO A 41 7.23 -1.30 -6.04
N SER A 42 6.08 -1.96 -5.97
CA SER A 42 5.23 -2.25 -7.13
C SER A 42 3.76 -2.35 -6.69
N GLN A 43 2.88 -1.66 -7.42
CA GLN A 43 1.43 -1.78 -7.29
C GLN A 43 0.95 -3.22 -7.56
N PHE A 44 1.73 -4.00 -8.29
CA PHE A 44 1.37 -5.35 -8.71
C PHE A 44 1.97 -6.44 -7.81
N GLU A 45 2.47 -6.07 -6.63
CA GLU A 45 3.01 -6.99 -5.62
C GLU A 45 2.16 -7.02 -4.36
N GLY A 46 2.23 -8.15 -3.64
CA GLY A 46 1.56 -8.31 -2.35
C GLY A 46 2.49 -7.99 -1.18
N LEU A 47 1.91 -7.55 -0.07
CA LEU A 47 2.57 -7.45 1.22
C LEU A 47 2.71 -8.87 1.81
N PHE A 48 3.92 -9.17 2.28
CA PHE A 48 4.25 -10.44 2.91
C PHE A 48 4.47 -10.26 4.40
N LEU A 49 3.82 -11.09 5.20
CA LEU A 49 4.00 -11.13 6.66
C LEU A 49 5.08 -12.16 7.01
N SER A 50 5.75 -11.94 8.13
CA SER A 50 6.64 -12.93 8.76
C SER A 50 6.14 -13.29 10.15
N THR A 51 6.57 -14.41 10.70
CA THR A 51 6.28 -14.82 12.09
C THR A 51 6.88 -13.89 13.14
N ALA A 52 7.82 -13.02 12.75
CA ALA A 52 8.38 -11.98 13.61
C ALA A 52 7.51 -10.71 13.71
N HIS A 53 6.53 -10.51 12.83
CA HIS A 53 5.63 -9.35 12.94
C HIS A 53 4.71 -9.52 14.15
N SER A 54 4.57 -8.48 14.94
CA SER A 54 3.68 -8.37 16.09
C SER A 54 2.42 -7.59 15.75
N ASP A 55 1.40 -7.65 16.62
CA ASP A 55 0.20 -6.83 16.47
C ASP A 55 0.51 -5.33 16.52
N ASP A 56 1.52 -4.92 17.30
CA ASP A 56 1.98 -3.54 17.38
C ASP A 56 2.57 -3.07 16.04
N ASP A 57 3.30 -3.94 15.31
CA ASP A 57 3.81 -3.62 13.97
C ASP A 57 2.66 -3.40 12.97
N ILE A 58 1.58 -4.19 13.11
CA ILE A 58 0.38 -4.06 12.27
C ILE A 58 -0.33 -2.74 12.57
N GLU A 59 -0.56 -2.42 13.84
CA GLU A 59 -1.20 -1.17 14.25
C GLU A 59 -0.39 0.05 13.83
N TYR A 60 0.94 0.00 13.99
CA TYR A 60 1.85 1.02 13.51
C TYR A 60 1.73 1.23 12.00
N THR A 61 1.68 0.13 11.23
CA THR A 61 1.52 0.16 9.77
C THR A 61 0.19 0.78 9.35
N ILE A 62 -0.91 0.46 10.04
CA ILE A 62 -2.24 1.02 9.77
C ILE A 62 -2.25 2.52 10.05
N ALA A 63 -1.77 2.93 11.23
CA ALA A 63 -1.73 4.34 11.60
C ALA A 63 -0.82 5.17 10.67
N ALA A 64 0.28 4.58 10.17
CA ALA A 64 1.10 5.18 9.14
C ALA A 64 0.32 5.38 7.83
N ALA A 65 -0.37 4.34 7.35
CA ALA A 65 -1.19 4.43 6.14
C ALA A 65 -2.27 5.52 6.26
N GLU A 66 -2.94 5.65 7.40
CA GLU A 66 -3.90 6.73 7.65
C GLU A 66 -3.28 8.12 7.54
N ARG A 67 -2.12 8.34 8.18
CA ARG A 67 -1.37 9.61 8.07
C ARG A 67 -0.95 9.90 6.63
N VAL A 68 -0.48 8.89 5.90
CA VAL A 68 -0.09 9.02 4.49
C VAL A 68 -1.28 9.40 3.63
N PHE A 69 -2.41 8.71 3.74
CA PHE A 69 -3.61 9.05 2.98
C PHE A 69 -4.13 10.45 3.32
N ALA A 70 -4.04 10.89 4.58
CA ALA A 70 -4.39 12.25 4.96
C ALA A 70 -3.51 13.32 4.29
N ARG A 71 -2.23 13.03 4.02
CA ARG A 71 -1.32 13.94 3.28
C ARG A 71 -1.56 13.92 1.78
N LEU A 72 -1.93 12.77 1.22
CA LEU A 72 -2.19 12.60 -0.22
C LEU A 72 -3.55 13.14 -0.64
N ARG A 73 -4.49 13.31 0.29
CA ARG A 73 -5.73 14.07 0.05
C ARG A 73 -5.41 15.56 0.00
N GLY A 74 -5.24 16.09 -1.21
CA GLY A 74 -5.37 17.52 -1.50
C GLY A 74 -6.82 17.97 -1.42
#